data_AF-A0AAP7FXN7-F1
#
_entry.id   AF-A0AAP7FXN7-F1
#
_cell.length_a   1.000
_cell.length_b   1.000
_cell.length_c   1.000
_cell.angle_alpha   90.00
_cell.angle_beta   90.00
_cell.angle_gamma   90.00
#
_symmetry.space_group_name_H-M   'P 1'
#
loop_
_entity.id
_entity.type
_entity.pdbx_description
1 polymer ?
#
loop_
_entity_poly.entity_id
_entity_poly.type
_entity_poly.pdbx_seq_one_letter_code
_entity_poly.pdbx_strand_id
1 'polypeptide(L)'
;MKKKILSSLIVSSLLASPLVAAETTVDTKSTAEQSQSVDMGSDVSNLNSAISSDSKAVATTTEDKRSTEEILSDVMESYIDQNNLRDKYDYVGSAIGTASVNQTNSNYVDSAQLAFEKALIKAQAEYISFISANTKVDKSLSIDSTQGSNVNDINTDSDKPKEGTQAAIDAKQQALEEAKLDKQLKDQGLNPDDFATPDEKRKALLSQQMTVKSLTTGFGNLSGLLPIKTFVVEKNGNAAIGVVVIYSDKIKGMFEDIKHGNEPVIVGKGGQSPSDLYKDKSGEDMMGDYGIRVGFGEDNKPYILSYGQGSYTGPKIQGVSAGDYGYKQAEIMARANLVTLIAGQMSTKEALTMSEDISSTLAKNTKTQQTRRIDATDIEKTLSTYYKTKANLDIIGLKTVKRWRYKLPSTENTVYGVVLKWDPKQVATANKIKNFNYDEYRKQNAKSTESGETSLNGKVIIRQSNDNKYLNQF
;
A
#
# COMPACT_ATOMS: atom_id res chain seq x y z
N MET A 1 6.64 16.61 -47.50
CA MET A 1 5.44 16.53 -48.37
C MET A 1 5.32 15.10 -48.90
N LYS A 2 4.57 14.25 -48.19
CA LYS A 2 3.35 13.53 -48.63
C LYS A 2 3.50 12.61 -49.86
N LYS A 3 3.76 11.33 -49.60
CA LYS A 3 3.09 10.19 -50.26
C LYS A 3 2.52 9.31 -49.15
N LYS A 4 1.19 9.22 -49.04
CA LYS A 4 0.50 8.29 -48.14
C LYS A 4 0.12 7.04 -48.95
N ILE A 5 0.62 5.90 -48.48
CA ILE A 5 0.26 4.56 -48.93
C ILE A 5 -0.91 4.08 -48.06
N LEU A 6 -1.81 3.35 -48.71
CA LEU A 6 -3.01 2.71 -48.19
C LEU A 6 -2.76 1.92 -46.90
N SER A 7 -3.68 2.03 -45.94
CA SER A 7 -3.89 1.05 -44.89
C SER A 7 -5.26 0.42 -45.11
N SER A 8 -5.30 -0.88 -45.37
CA SER A 8 -6.53 -1.67 -45.35
C SER A 8 -6.92 -1.92 -43.89
N LEU A 9 -8.17 -1.60 -43.56
CA LEU A 9 -8.81 -1.90 -42.29
C LEU A 9 -9.67 -3.14 -42.51
N ILE A 10 -9.28 -4.25 -41.88
CA ILE A 10 -10.06 -5.47 -41.82
C ILE A 10 -11.20 -5.22 -40.83
N VAL A 11 -12.42 -5.17 -41.35
CA VAL A 11 -13.68 -5.17 -40.60
C VAL A 11 -13.88 -6.58 -40.04
N SER A 12 -13.93 -6.73 -38.72
CA SER A 12 -14.45 -7.93 -38.07
C SER A 12 -15.80 -7.63 -37.43
N SER A 13 -16.81 -8.33 -37.95
CA SER A 13 -18.23 -8.31 -37.62
C SER A 13 -18.52 -8.78 -36.20
N LEU A 14 -19.31 -8.00 -35.45
CA LEU A 14 -20.03 -8.44 -34.26
C LEU A 14 -21.46 -8.81 -34.66
N LEU A 15 -21.85 -10.04 -34.35
CA LEU A 15 -23.18 -10.61 -34.54
C LEU A 15 -24.19 -9.87 -33.65
N ALA A 16 -25.17 -9.24 -34.28
CA ALA A 16 -26.39 -8.75 -33.62
C ALA A 16 -27.46 -9.86 -33.66
N SER A 17 -28.03 -10.19 -32.50
CA SER A 17 -29.24 -11.02 -32.40
C SER A 17 -30.46 -10.10 -32.22
N PRO A 18 -31.66 -10.43 -32.76
CA PRO A 18 -32.80 -9.53 -32.76
C PRO A 18 -33.55 -9.55 -31.42
N LEU A 19 -33.87 -8.34 -30.93
CA LEU A 19 -34.86 -8.07 -29.89
C LEU A 19 -36.25 -8.51 -30.39
N VAL A 20 -36.95 -9.34 -29.60
CA VAL A 20 -38.40 -9.47 -29.67
C VAL A 20 -38.99 -8.43 -28.73
N ALA A 21 -39.78 -7.52 -29.29
CA ALA A 21 -40.56 -6.52 -28.58
C ALA A 21 -41.81 -7.17 -27.96
N ALA A 22 -42.06 -6.92 -26.68
CA ALA A 22 -43.38 -6.97 -26.09
C ALA A 22 -43.53 -5.74 -25.18
N GLU A 23 -44.45 -4.86 -25.56
CA GLU A 23 -44.80 -3.64 -24.85
C GLU A 23 -45.42 -3.96 -23.48
N THR A 24 -44.99 -3.26 -22.44
CA THR A 24 -45.86 -2.92 -21.30
C THR A 24 -45.27 -1.69 -20.60
N THR A 25 -45.87 -0.54 -20.93
CA THR A 25 -45.98 0.72 -20.15
C THR A 25 -44.94 0.94 -19.04
N VAL A 26 -43.93 1.76 -19.34
CA VAL A 26 -43.00 2.30 -18.34
C VAL A 26 -43.62 3.55 -17.71
N ASP A 27 -44.02 3.39 -16.45
CA ASP A 27 -44.25 4.48 -15.52
C ASP A 27 -42.89 5.08 -15.13
N THR A 28 -42.69 6.36 -15.38
CA THR A 28 -41.45 7.10 -15.11
C THR A 28 -41.14 7.13 -13.61
N LYS A 29 -40.28 6.22 -13.15
CA LYS A 29 -39.48 6.40 -11.93
C LYS A 29 -38.01 6.46 -12.30
N SER A 30 -37.41 7.60 -11.98
CA SER A 30 -35.97 7.86 -11.93
C SER A 30 -35.25 6.69 -11.24
N THR A 31 -34.49 5.92 -12.02
CA THR A 31 -33.51 4.97 -11.48
C THR A 31 -32.26 5.78 -11.14
N ALA A 32 -32.14 6.18 -9.89
CA ALA A 32 -30.83 6.45 -9.31
C ALA A 32 -30.01 5.15 -9.41
N GLU A 33 -28.82 5.22 -10.00
CA GLU A 33 -27.83 4.14 -9.88
C GLU A 33 -27.56 3.92 -8.39
N GLN A 34 -28.14 2.86 -7.83
CA GLN A 34 -27.77 2.37 -6.51
C GLN A 34 -26.37 1.76 -6.63
N SER A 35 -25.34 2.54 -6.28
CA SER A 35 -24.04 2.00 -5.90
C SER A 35 -24.27 1.03 -4.74
N GLN A 36 -24.22 -0.29 -5.01
CA GLN A 36 -24.35 -1.31 -3.98
C GLN A 36 -23.18 -1.17 -3.00
N SER A 37 -23.46 -0.69 -1.78
CA SER A 37 -22.46 -0.59 -0.73
C SER A 37 -22.02 -1.97 -0.25
N VAL A 38 -20.72 -2.14 -0.01
CA VAL A 38 -20.15 -3.40 0.50
C VAL A 38 -20.05 -3.30 2.02
N ASP A 39 -20.70 -4.22 2.75
CA ASP A 39 -20.70 -4.25 4.21
C ASP A 39 -19.41 -4.88 4.76
N MET A 40 -18.70 -4.14 5.62
CA MET A 40 -17.54 -4.66 6.35
C MET A 40 -17.94 -5.66 7.44
N GLY A 41 -19.20 -5.71 7.86
CA GLY A 41 -19.68 -6.65 8.86
C GLY A 41 -18.89 -6.54 10.17
N SER A 42 -18.43 -7.67 10.70
CA SER A 42 -17.66 -7.76 11.96
C SER A 42 -16.29 -7.05 11.91
N ASP A 43 -15.74 -6.80 10.72
CA ASP A 43 -14.40 -6.21 10.57
C ASP A 43 -14.34 -4.79 11.12
N VAL A 44 -15.45 -4.05 11.09
CA VAL A 44 -15.54 -2.70 11.66
C VAL A 44 -15.21 -2.71 13.14
N SER A 45 -15.84 -3.63 13.88
CA SER A 45 -15.61 -3.78 15.31
C SER A 45 -14.20 -4.27 15.58
N ASN A 46 -13.69 -5.23 14.80
CA ASN A 46 -12.32 -5.72 14.93
C ASN A 46 -11.28 -4.59 14.74
N LEU A 47 -11.42 -3.79 13.69
CA LEU A 47 -10.49 -2.72 13.34
C LEU A 47 -10.56 -1.54 14.34
N ASN A 48 -11.76 -1.08 14.71
CA ASN A 48 -11.90 -0.03 15.70
C ASN A 48 -11.45 -0.49 17.11
N SER A 49 -11.70 -1.74 17.49
CA SER A 49 -11.23 -2.31 18.77
C SER A 49 -9.71 -2.46 18.81
N ALA A 50 -9.09 -2.82 17.67
CA ALA A 50 -7.63 -2.84 17.57
C ALA A 50 -7.03 -1.44 17.78
N ILE A 51 -7.67 -0.39 17.26
CA ILE A 51 -7.27 1.02 17.47
C ILE A 51 -7.43 1.44 18.95
N SER A 52 -8.53 1.06 19.61
CA SER A 52 -8.79 1.43 21.01
C SER A 52 -7.99 0.62 22.03
N SER A 53 -7.44 -0.53 21.66
CA SER A 53 -6.62 -1.36 22.55
C SER A 53 -5.33 -0.67 22.98
N ASP A 54 -4.98 -0.73 24.26
CA ASP A 54 -3.74 -0.13 24.79
C ASP A 54 -2.49 -0.72 24.13
N SER A 55 -1.53 0.14 23.84
CA SER A 55 -0.26 -0.18 23.19
C SER A 55 0.89 0.32 24.06
N LYS A 56 0.86 0.00 25.36
CA LYS A 56 1.99 0.27 26.26
C LYS A 56 3.24 -0.45 25.76
N ALA A 57 4.42 0.07 26.10
CA ALA A 57 5.66 -0.67 25.91
C ALA A 57 5.57 -2.01 26.67
N VAL A 58 6.00 -3.10 26.04
CA VAL A 58 5.93 -4.44 26.64
C VAL A 58 6.87 -4.49 27.83
N ALA A 59 6.31 -4.66 29.02
CA ALA A 59 7.07 -4.71 30.25
C ALA A 59 7.96 -5.96 30.27
N THR A 60 9.24 -5.78 30.60
CA THR A 60 10.20 -6.87 30.79
C THR A 60 10.86 -6.70 32.16
N THR A 61 10.97 -7.79 32.92
CA THR A 61 11.67 -7.76 34.20
C THR A 61 13.16 -8.02 33.98
N THR A 62 14.01 -7.60 34.93
CA THR A 62 15.45 -7.89 34.91
C THR A 62 15.77 -9.39 34.96
N GLU A 63 14.80 -10.21 35.39
CA GLU A 63 14.90 -11.68 35.45
C GLU A 63 14.46 -12.36 34.14
N ASP A 64 13.80 -11.63 33.23
CA ASP A 64 13.35 -12.17 31.94
C ASP A 64 14.57 -12.42 31.03
N LYS A 65 14.92 -13.69 30.87
CA LYS A 65 16.07 -14.14 30.05
C LYS A 65 15.78 -14.20 28.56
N ARG A 66 14.52 -14.04 28.13
CA ARG A 66 14.15 -14.10 26.71
C ARG A 66 14.82 -12.96 25.95
N SER A 67 15.22 -13.25 24.72
CA SER A 67 15.60 -12.23 23.74
C SER A 67 14.42 -11.33 23.40
N THR A 68 14.72 -10.16 22.85
CA THR A 68 13.69 -9.22 22.38
C THR A 68 12.78 -9.83 21.32
N GLU A 69 13.33 -10.71 20.49
CA GLU A 69 12.60 -11.41 19.43
C GLU A 69 11.63 -12.45 19.98
N GLU A 70 12.05 -13.21 21.00
CA GLU A 70 11.17 -14.17 21.69
C GLU A 70 10.02 -13.44 22.40
N ILE A 71 10.30 -12.34 23.12
CA ILE A 71 9.28 -11.55 23.80
C ILE A 71 8.25 -11.01 22.80
N LEU A 72 8.71 -10.43 21.69
CA LEU A 72 7.81 -9.89 20.66
C LEU A 72 7.01 -11.00 19.97
N SER A 73 7.61 -12.15 19.70
CA SER A 73 6.91 -13.30 19.11
C SER A 73 5.80 -13.79 20.03
N ASP A 74 6.09 -13.97 21.32
CA ASP A 74 5.11 -14.43 22.32
C ASP A 74 3.91 -13.49 22.43
N VAL A 75 4.14 -12.17 22.51
CA VAL A 75 3.03 -11.21 22.64
C VAL A 75 2.22 -11.07 21.35
N MET A 76 2.86 -11.21 20.19
CA MET A 76 2.17 -11.17 18.91
C MET A 76 1.32 -12.42 18.69
N GLU A 77 1.86 -13.61 18.95
CA GLU A 77 1.09 -14.86 18.85
C GLU A 77 -0.05 -14.89 19.87
N SER A 78 0.21 -14.47 21.11
CA SER A 78 -0.84 -14.32 22.12
C SER A 78 -1.96 -13.39 21.64
N TYR A 79 -1.62 -12.26 21.01
CA TYR A 79 -2.60 -11.34 20.45
C TYR A 79 -3.39 -11.95 19.28
N ILE A 80 -2.70 -12.68 18.39
CA ILE A 80 -3.32 -13.35 17.24
C ILE A 80 -4.34 -14.39 17.70
N ASP A 81 -3.96 -15.23 18.67
CA ASP A 81 -4.79 -16.31 19.18
C ASP A 81 -5.97 -15.78 20.02
N GLN A 82 -5.72 -14.87 20.96
CA GLN A 82 -6.79 -14.31 21.82
C GLN A 82 -7.86 -13.57 21.03
N ASN A 83 -7.51 -12.99 19.88
CA ASN A 83 -8.44 -12.28 19.02
C ASN A 83 -9.02 -13.16 17.89
N ASN A 84 -8.62 -14.43 17.82
CA ASN A 84 -8.99 -15.40 16.78
C ASN A 84 -8.79 -14.83 15.38
N LEU A 85 -7.64 -14.17 15.14
CA LEU A 85 -7.44 -13.45 13.88
C LEU A 85 -7.37 -14.39 12.67
N ARG A 86 -6.80 -15.58 12.86
CA ARG A 86 -6.65 -16.59 11.80
C ARG A 86 -7.99 -17.18 11.33
N ASP A 87 -9.03 -17.11 12.17
CA ASP A 87 -10.39 -17.52 11.80
C ASP A 87 -11.16 -16.40 11.10
N LYS A 88 -10.71 -15.14 11.24
CA LYS A 88 -11.39 -13.94 10.73
C LYS A 88 -10.84 -13.45 9.41
N TYR A 89 -9.57 -13.74 9.11
CA TYR A 89 -8.87 -13.22 7.94
C TYR A 89 -8.13 -14.33 7.19
N ASP A 90 -8.14 -14.27 5.87
CA ASP A 90 -7.51 -15.26 5.00
C ASP A 90 -5.99 -15.33 5.14
N TYR A 91 -5.38 -14.24 5.62
CA TYR A 91 -3.97 -14.21 5.98
C TYR A 91 -3.76 -13.33 7.20
N VAL A 92 -2.98 -13.86 8.14
CA VAL A 92 -2.44 -13.15 9.30
C VAL A 92 -0.95 -13.40 9.32
N GLY A 93 -0.16 -12.34 9.45
CA GLY A 93 1.29 -12.42 9.53
C GLY A 93 1.82 -11.56 10.67
N SER A 94 3.02 -11.88 11.13
CA SER A 94 3.73 -11.08 12.11
C SER A 94 5.21 -11.01 11.79
N ALA A 95 5.82 -9.84 11.97
CA ALA A 95 7.25 -9.67 11.76
C ALA A 95 7.86 -8.73 12.80
N ILE A 96 9.18 -8.84 12.95
CA ILE A 96 9.96 -8.09 13.92
C ILE A 96 11.06 -7.32 13.19
N GLY A 97 11.25 -6.08 13.58
CA GLY A 97 12.37 -5.25 13.18
C GLY A 97 13.08 -4.67 14.40
N THR A 98 14.39 -4.47 14.27
CA THR A 98 15.25 -3.97 15.35
C THR A 98 16.14 -2.83 14.86
N ALA A 99 16.44 -1.90 15.76
CA ALA A 99 17.39 -0.84 15.55
C ALA A 99 18.08 -0.46 16.86
N SER A 100 19.37 -0.15 16.78
CA SER A 100 20.16 0.23 17.94
C SER A 100 19.84 1.65 18.40
N VAL A 101 19.75 1.84 19.70
CA VAL A 101 19.68 3.16 20.33
C VAL A 101 21.06 3.57 20.83
N ASN A 102 21.33 4.87 20.84
CA ASN A 102 22.58 5.39 21.37
C ASN A 102 22.59 5.34 22.91
N GLN A 103 23.77 5.54 23.51
CA GLN A 103 23.94 5.42 24.97
C GLN A 103 23.05 6.38 25.78
N THR A 104 22.70 7.53 25.21
CA THR A 104 21.82 8.53 25.85
C THR A 104 20.33 8.31 25.55
N ASN A 105 20.00 7.28 24.78
CA ASN A 105 18.68 6.99 24.23
C ASN A 105 18.00 8.22 23.56
N SER A 106 18.79 9.16 23.05
CA SER A 106 18.28 10.40 22.47
C SER A 106 17.76 10.20 21.05
N ASN A 107 18.19 9.15 20.37
CA ASN A 107 17.68 8.74 19.06
C ASN A 107 16.60 7.66 19.15
N TYR A 108 16.02 7.41 20.33
CA TYR A 108 15.00 6.38 20.55
C TYR A 108 13.91 6.38 19.47
N VAL A 109 13.30 7.55 19.23
CA VAL A 109 12.16 7.68 18.31
C VAL A 109 12.52 7.34 16.88
N ASP A 110 13.73 7.74 16.44
CA ASP A 110 14.23 7.46 15.09
C ASP A 110 14.55 5.97 14.94
N SER A 111 15.18 5.37 15.94
CA SER A 111 15.49 3.94 15.96
C SER A 111 14.21 3.10 16.00
N ALA A 112 13.23 3.44 16.84
CA ALA A 112 11.97 2.73 16.91
C ALA A 112 11.15 2.85 15.62
N GLN A 113 11.13 4.02 14.99
CA GLN A 113 10.50 4.19 13.66
C GLN A 113 11.21 3.35 12.59
N LEU A 114 12.55 3.32 12.57
CA LEU A 114 13.31 2.46 11.66
C LEU A 114 13.04 0.96 11.91
N ALA A 115 12.93 0.55 13.18
CA ALA A 115 12.57 -0.80 13.56
C ALA A 115 11.17 -1.17 13.05
N PHE A 116 10.19 -0.26 13.17
CA PHE A 116 8.86 -0.42 12.59
C PHE A 116 8.90 -0.57 11.07
N GLU A 117 9.63 0.29 10.36
CA GLU A 117 9.75 0.22 8.89
C GLU A 117 10.33 -1.12 8.44
N LYS A 118 11.38 -1.62 9.10
CA LYS A 118 11.93 -2.96 8.84
C LYS A 118 10.91 -4.06 9.10
N ALA A 119 10.20 -3.99 10.23
CA ALA A 119 9.19 -4.98 10.58
C ALA A 119 8.07 -5.03 9.53
N LEU A 120 7.57 -3.87 9.09
CA LEU A 120 6.52 -3.78 8.09
C LEU A 120 6.97 -4.33 6.72
N ILE A 121 8.14 -3.92 6.23
CA ILE A 121 8.68 -4.40 4.95
C ILE A 121 8.90 -5.91 5.01
N LYS A 122 9.40 -6.44 6.13
CA LYS A 122 9.56 -7.87 6.34
C LYS A 122 8.22 -8.61 6.29
N ALA A 123 7.19 -8.13 6.99
CA ALA A 123 5.84 -8.72 6.95
C ALA A 123 5.25 -8.72 5.52
N GLN A 124 5.46 -7.63 4.77
CA GLN A 124 5.05 -7.52 3.37
C GLN A 124 5.79 -8.52 2.47
N ALA A 125 7.10 -8.68 2.67
CA ALA A 125 7.91 -9.63 1.91
C ALA A 125 7.53 -11.09 2.20
N GLU A 126 7.27 -11.42 3.46
CA GLU A 126 6.80 -12.75 3.87
C GLU A 126 5.42 -13.07 3.26
N TYR A 127 4.50 -12.10 3.24
CA TYR A 127 3.21 -12.24 2.56
C TYR A 127 3.38 -12.51 1.06
N ILE A 128 4.21 -11.74 0.36
CA ILE A 128 4.47 -11.95 -1.07
C ILE A 128 5.11 -13.33 -1.30
N SER A 129 6.04 -13.74 -0.45
CA SER A 129 6.64 -15.08 -0.51
C SER A 129 5.58 -16.17 -0.34
N PHE A 130 4.65 -16.01 0.62
CA PHE A 130 3.52 -16.93 0.84
C PHE A 130 2.63 -17.06 -0.41
N ILE A 131 2.18 -15.94 -0.98
CA ILE A 131 1.36 -15.94 -2.21
C ILE A 131 2.13 -16.58 -3.38
N SER A 132 3.43 -16.32 -3.48
CA SER A 132 4.27 -16.88 -4.54
C SER A 132 4.45 -18.39 -4.44
N ALA A 133 4.47 -18.95 -3.22
CA ALA A 133 4.61 -20.37 -2.99
C ALA A 133 3.32 -21.12 -3.33
N ASN A 134 2.17 -20.62 -2.88
CA ASN A 134 0.87 -21.29 -3.09
C ASN A 134 0.48 -21.31 -4.59
N THR A 135 0.71 -20.20 -5.30
CA THR A 135 0.41 -20.10 -6.74
C THR A 135 1.24 -21.09 -7.58
N LYS A 136 2.46 -21.44 -7.12
CA LYS A 136 3.31 -22.44 -7.81
C LYS A 136 2.78 -23.86 -7.63
N VAL A 137 2.24 -24.21 -6.46
CA VAL A 137 1.74 -25.56 -6.15
C VAL A 137 0.45 -25.88 -6.90
N ASP A 138 -0.53 -24.98 -6.89
CA ASP A 138 -1.84 -25.21 -7.56
C ASP A 138 -1.69 -25.48 -9.05
N LYS A 139 -0.67 -24.86 -9.67
CA LYS A 139 -0.49 -24.89 -11.11
C LYS A 139 0.49 -25.95 -11.58
N SER A 140 1.46 -26.38 -10.77
CA SER A 140 2.23 -27.59 -11.06
C SER A 140 1.33 -28.82 -11.19
N LEU A 141 0.31 -28.92 -10.33
CA LEU A 141 -0.70 -29.99 -10.37
C LEU A 141 -1.54 -29.98 -11.67
N SER A 142 -1.79 -28.80 -12.25
CA SER A 142 -2.56 -28.67 -13.51
C SER A 142 -1.74 -28.96 -14.78
N ILE A 143 -0.41 -28.92 -14.68
CA ILE A 143 0.50 -29.15 -15.81
C ILE A 143 0.75 -30.65 -16.02
N ASP A 144 0.80 -31.43 -14.94
CA ASP A 144 0.94 -32.89 -15.03
C ASP A 144 -0.32 -33.57 -15.63
N SER A 145 -1.46 -32.88 -15.70
CA SER A 145 -2.73 -33.46 -16.19
C SER A 145 -3.13 -33.04 -17.61
N THR A 146 -2.35 -32.21 -18.32
CA THR A 146 -2.74 -31.69 -19.65
C THR A 146 -1.72 -31.85 -20.77
N GLN A 147 -0.61 -32.56 -20.56
CA GLN A 147 0.30 -32.94 -21.64
C GLN A 147 0.12 -34.42 -21.96
N GLY A 148 -0.82 -34.69 -22.87
CA GLY A 148 -0.91 -35.97 -23.54
C GLY A 148 0.42 -36.28 -24.21
N SER A 149 0.98 -37.42 -23.81
CA SER A 149 2.16 -38.06 -24.35
C SER A 149 2.04 -38.20 -25.86
N ASN A 150 2.75 -37.37 -26.62
CA ASN A 150 3.18 -37.72 -27.96
C ASN A 150 4.71 -37.73 -27.96
N VAL A 151 5.22 -38.87 -27.51
CA VAL A 151 6.57 -39.34 -27.77
C VAL A 151 6.71 -39.43 -29.29
N ASN A 152 7.51 -38.54 -29.87
CA ASN A 152 8.24 -38.82 -31.10
C ASN A 152 9.69 -38.42 -30.84
N ASP A 153 10.45 -39.39 -30.33
CA ASP A 153 11.90 -39.41 -30.45
C ASP A 153 12.23 -39.37 -31.95
N ILE A 154 12.69 -38.22 -32.44
CA ILE A 154 13.30 -38.15 -33.78
C ILE A 154 14.81 -38.15 -33.57
N ASN A 155 15.35 -39.33 -33.83
CA ASN A 155 16.75 -39.68 -33.89
C ASN A 155 17.55 -38.61 -34.66
N THR A 156 18.51 -37.98 -33.98
CA THR A 156 19.49 -37.10 -34.60
C THR A 156 20.55 -37.95 -35.28
N ASP A 157 20.39 -38.26 -36.57
CA ASP A 157 21.54 -38.35 -37.47
C ASP A 157 21.19 -38.23 -38.96
N SER A 158 22.00 -37.40 -39.64
CA SER A 158 22.18 -37.26 -41.09
C SER A 158 20.95 -37.04 -41.99
N ASP A 159 20.60 -35.78 -42.24
CA ASP A 159 20.62 -35.16 -43.58
C ASP A 159 19.94 -33.78 -43.53
N LYS A 160 20.58 -32.74 -44.08
CA LYS A 160 19.89 -31.47 -44.32
C LYS A 160 18.75 -31.75 -45.32
N PRO A 161 17.47 -31.48 -44.99
CA PRO A 161 16.36 -31.75 -45.90
C PRO A 161 16.59 -31.01 -47.23
N LYS A 162 16.45 -31.71 -48.36
CA LYS A 162 16.57 -31.10 -49.70
C LYS A 162 15.52 -29.99 -49.84
N GLU A 163 15.97 -28.85 -50.35
CA GLU A 163 15.18 -27.63 -50.50
C GLU A 163 13.89 -27.90 -51.32
N GLY A 164 12.73 -27.48 -50.80
CA GLY A 164 11.42 -27.66 -51.45
C GLY A 164 10.62 -28.91 -51.04
N THR A 165 11.11 -29.73 -50.10
CA THR A 165 10.36 -30.86 -49.53
C THR A 165 9.53 -30.45 -48.30
N GLN A 166 8.43 -31.16 -48.01
CA GLN A 166 7.60 -30.91 -46.81
C GLN A 166 8.44 -30.98 -45.52
N ALA A 167 9.39 -31.91 -45.43
CA ALA A 167 10.35 -32.02 -44.33
C ALA A 167 11.25 -30.77 -44.16
N ALA A 168 11.60 -30.07 -45.25
CA ALA A 168 12.35 -28.82 -45.18
C ALA A 168 11.49 -27.64 -44.69
N ILE A 169 10.19 -27.66 -44.97
CA ILE A 169 9.23 -26.67 -44.47
C ILE A 169 8.99 -26.90 -42.97
N ASP A 170 8.79 -28.15 -42.56
CA ASP A 170 8.56 -28.52 -41.16
C ASP A 170 9.81 -28.22 -40.31
N ALA A 171 11.02 -28.51 -40.82
CA ALA A 171 12.27 -28.16 -40.14
C ALA A 171 12.48 -26.63 -40.02
N LYS A 172 12.09 -25.85 -41.04
CA LYS A 172 12.13 -24.37 -40.97
C LYS A 172 11.12 -23.81 -39.97
N GLN A 173 9.93 -24.41 -39.89
CA GLN A 173 8.90 -24.04 -38.93
C GLN A 173 9.35 -24.34 -37.49
N GLN A 174 9.92 -25.52 -37.25
CA GLN A 174 10.47 -25.89 -35.96
C GLN A 174 11.64 -24.98 -35.54
N ALA A 175 12.55 -24.67 -36.46
CA ALA A 175 13.64 -23.73 -36.21
C ALA A 175 13.14 -22.31 -35.90
N LEU A 176 12.03 -21.87 -36.51
CA LEU A 176 11.40 -20.58 -36.21
C LEU A 176 10.76 -20.59 -34.81
N GLU A 177 10.14 -21.69 -34.41
CA GLU A 177 9.56 -21.87 -33.07
C GLU A 177 10.63 -21.91 -31.99
N GLU A 178 11.75 -22.60 -32.22
CA GLU A 178 12.91 -22.61 -31.34
C GLU A 178 13.57 -21.23 -31.26
N ALA A 179 13.74 -20.52 -32.38
CA ALA A 179 14.27 -19.16 -32.38
C ALA A 179 13.37 -18.17 -31.62
N LYS A 180 12.04 -18.34 -31.70
CA LYS A 180 11.07 -17.56 -30.93
C LYS A 180 11.19 -17.87 -29.43
N LEU A 181 11.35 -19.14 -29.08
CA LEU A 181 11.55 -19.59 -27.70
C LEU A 181 12.87 -19.03 -27.12
N ASP A 182 13.96 -19.08 -27.87
CA ASP A 182 15.25 -18.52 -27.49
C ASP A 182 15.18 -17.01 -27.29
N LYS A 183 14.45 -16.30 -28.16
CA LYS A 183 14.19 -14.88 -27.98
C LYS A 183 13.41 -14.61 -26.69
N GLN A 184 12.36 -15.37 -26.43
CA GLN A 184 11.55 -15.22 -25.21
C GLN A 184 12.36 -15.50 -23.94
N LEU A 185 13.25 -16.49 -23.95
CA LEU A 185 14.17 -16.75 -22.85
C LEU A 185 15.14 -15.58 -22.63
N LYS A 186 15.74 -15.06 -23.72
CA LYS A 186 16.64 -13.89 -23.66
C LYS A 186 15.93 -12.64 -23.14
N ASP A 187 14.72 -12.37 -23.61
CA ASP A 187 13.88 -11.25 -23.15
C ASP A 187 13.57 -11.36 -21.65
N GLN A 188 13.53 -12.58 -21.10
CA GLN A 188 13.33 -12.86 -19.68
C GLN A 188 14.65 -12.98 -18.88
N GLY A 189 15.79 -12.68 -19.50
CA GLY A 189 17.11 -12.71 -18.86
C GLY A 189 17.72 -14.10 -18.69
N LEU A 190 17.18 -15.13 -19.35
CA LEU A 190 17.69 -16.51 -19.36
C LEU A 190 18.57 -16.73 -20.59
N ASN A 191 19.64 -17.51 -20.43
CA ASN A 191 20.48 -17.92 -21.54
C ASN A 191 19.93 -19.21 -22.18
N PRO A 192 19.52 -19.20 -23.46
CA PRO A 192 18.96 -20.40 -24.10
C PRO A 192 19.95 -21.56 -24.19
N ASP A 193 21.25 -21.27 -24.22
CA ASP A 193 22.31 -22.29 -24.32
C ASP A 193 22.48 -23.10 -23.03
N ASP A 194 21.86 -22.66 -21.92
CA ASP A 194 21.86 -23.39 -20.65
C ASP A 194 20.86 -24.59 -20.65
N PHE A 195 20.06 -24.75 -21.71
CA PHE A 195 19.02 -25.79 -21.84
C PHE A 195 19.26 -26.64 -23.09
N ALA A 196 19.29 -27.97 -22.92
CA ALA A 196 19.64 -28.89 -23.98
C ALA A 196 18.46 -29.19 -24.93
N THR A 197 17.22 -29.13 -24.42
CA THR A 197 16.02 -29.49 -25.19
C THR A 197 15.00 -28.34 -25.31
N PRO A 198 14.19 -28.30 -26.39
CA PRO A 198 13.07 -27.37 -26.49
C PRO A 198 12.07 -27.49 -25.32
N ASP A 199 11.89 -28.68 -24.76
CA ASP A 199 10.99 -28.90 -23.62
C ASP A 199 11.55 -28.30 -22.32
N GLU A 200 12.86 -28.42 -22.08
CA GLU A 200 13.53 -27.72 -20.97
C GLU A 200 13.41 -26.20 -21.11
N LYS A 201 13.60 -25.68 -22.33
CA LYS A 201 13.42 -24.25 -22.65
C LYS A 201 11.98 -23.79 -22.38
N ARG A 202 10.96 -24.56 -22.81
CA ARG A 202 9.54 -24.27 -22.54
C ARG A 202 9.23 -24.30 -21.04
N LYS A 203 9.74 -25.30 -20.32
CA LYS A 203 9.55 -25.43 -18.87
C LYS A 203 10.20 -24.29 -18.10
N ALA A 204 11.42 -23.89 -18.48
CA ALA A 204 12.11 -22.75 -17.89
C ALA A 204 11.36 -21.43 -18.13
N LEU A 205 10.92 -21.18 -19.36
CA LEU A 205 10.13 -20.00 -19.71
C LEU A 205 8.81 -19.95 -18.93
N LEU A 206 8.08 -21.07 -18.86
CA LEU A 206 6.84 -21.15 -18.12
C LEU A 206 7.07 -20.91 -16.61
N SER A 207 8.09 -21.55 -16.03
CA SER A 207 8.46 -21.35 -14.61
C SER A 207 8.76 -19.88 -14.30
N GLN A 208 9.46 -19.19 -15.20
CA GLN A 208 9.76 -17.77 -15.08
C GLN A 208 8.49 -16.91 -15.15
N GLN A 209 7.63 -17.15 -16.15
CA GLN A 209 6.35 -16.44 -16.29
C GLN A 209 5.44 -16.63 -15.08
N MET A 210 5.41 -17.84 -14.51
CA MET A 210 4.64 -18.13 -13.30
C MET A 210 5.21 -17.42 -12.08
N THR A 211 6.54 -17.37 -11.96
CA THR A 211 7.23 -16.63 -10.89
C THR A 211 6.89 -15.14 -10.97
N VAL A 212 7.06 -14.53 -12.15
CA VAL A 212 6.71 -13.12 -12.38
C VAL A 212 5.24 -12.85 -12.11
N LYS A 213 4.33 -13.70 -12.60
CA LYS A 213 2.89 -13.57 -12.35
C LYS A 213 2.57 -13.63 -10.86
N SER A 214 3.13 -14.60 -10.13
CA SER A 214 2.83 -14.80 -8.71
C SER A 214 3.35 -13.64 -7.86
N LEU A 215 4.55 -13.14 -8.17
CA LEU A 215 5.09 -11.92 -7.55
C LEU A 215 4.23 -10.70 -7.86
N THR A 216 3.81 -10.53 -9.12
CA THR A 216 2.99 -9.39 -9.55
C THR A 216 1.65 -9.39 -8.79
N THR A 217 1.04 -10.56 -8.61
CA THR A 217 -0.16 -10.72 -7.77
C THR A 217 0.13 -10.37 -6.31
N GLY A 218 1.22 -10.89 -5.73
CA GLY A 218 1.62 -10.57 -4.35
C GLY A 218 1.81 -9.07 -4.12
N PHE A 219 2.54 -8.39 -5.01
CA PHE A 219 2.73 -6.93 -4.95
C PHE A 219 1.42 -6.17 -5.12
N GLY A 220 0.57 -6.58 -6.07
CA GLY A 220 -0.75 -5.97 -6.27
C GLY A 220 -1.72 -6.14 -5.10
N ASN A 221 -1.45 -7.13 -4.23
CA ASN A 221 -2.25 -7.38 -3.04
C ASN A 221 -1.76 -6.62 -1.79
N LEU A 222 -0.59 -5.96 -1.85
CA LEU A 222 -0.08 -5.19 -0.70
C LEU A 222 -1.03 -4.08 -0.24
N SER A 223 -1.87 -3.54 -1.13
CA SER A 223 -2.91 -2.58 -0.77
C SER A 223 -3.95 -3.16 0.20
N GLY A 224 -4.16 -4.47 0.21
CA GLY A 224 -5.04 -5.16 1.17
C GLY A 224 -4.34 -5.63 2.44
N LEU A 225 -3.01 -5.50 2.53
CA LEU A 225 -2.22 -5.93 3.69
C LEU A 225 -2.08 -4.77 4.68
N LEU A 226 -2.73 -4.90 5.84
CA LEU A 226 -2.86 -3.81 6.81
C LEU A 226 -2.25 -4.19 8.17
N PRO A 227 -1.38 -3.34 8.77
CA PRO A 227 -1.02 -3.50 10.17
C PRO A 227 -2.22 -3.18 11.06
N ILE A 228 -2.53 -4.06 12.01
CA ILE A 228 -3.64 -3.87 12.96
C ILE A 228 -3.14 -3.69 14.40
N LYS A 229 -1.98 -4.23 14.73
CA LYS A 229 -1.36 -4.07 16.06
C LYS A 229 0.16 -3.98 15.93
N THR A 230 0.76 -3.19 16.80
CA THR A 230 2.20 -3.03 16.92
C THR A 230 2.58 -3.11 18.40
N PHE A 231 3.76 -3.65 18.66
CA PHE A 231 4.32 -3.83 19.99
C PHE A 231 5.74 -3.28 20.01
N VAL A 232 6.14 -2.66 21.11
CA VAL A 232 7.50 -2.14 21.29
C VAL A 232 8.15 -2.76 22.52
N VAL A 233 9.39 -3.21 22.36
CA VAL A 233 10.26 -3.66 23.44
C VAL A 233 11.56 -2.88 23.35
N GLU A 234 12.00 -2.31 24.47
CA GLU A 234 13.34 -1.76 24.63
C GLU A 234 14.16 -2.70 25.51
N LYS A 235 15.24 -3.26 24.96
CA LYS A 235 16.13 -4.17 25.71
C LYS A 235 17.54 -4.14 25.11
N ASN A 236 18.56 -4.18 25.97
CA ASN A 236 19.98 -4.26 25.59
C ASN A 236 20.44 -3.15 24.62
N GLY A 237 19.95 -1.92 24.79
CA GLY A 237 20.32 -0.79 23.90
C GLY A 237 19.77 -0.92 22.48
N ASN A 238 18.71 -1.72 22.27
CA ASN A 238 17.96 -1.77 21.03
C ASN A 238 16.49 -1.45 21.28
N ALA A 239 15.89 -0.73 20.34
CA ALA A 239 14.45 -0.64 20.18
C ALA A 239 14.01 -1.68 19.15
N ALA A 240 13.03 -2.50 19.52
CA ALA A 240 12.45 -3.50 18.64
C ALA A 240 10.95 -3.32 18.52
N ILE A 241 10.45 -3.48 17.30
CA ILE A 241 9.03 -3.37 16.99
C ILE A 241 8.56 -4.69 16.39
N GLY A 242 7.50 -5.23 16.97
CA GLY A 242 6.70 -6.30 16.37
C GLY A 242 5.48 -5.69 15.69
N VAL A 243 5.14 -6.18 14.49
CA VAL A 243 3.93 -5.78 13.76
C VAL A 243 3.09 -7.01 13.45
N VAL A 244 1.79 -6.92 13.69
CA VAL A 244 0.80 -7.90 13.25
C VAL A 244 0.01 -7.30 12.09
N VAL A 245 0.02 -8.01 10.95
CA VAL A 245 -0.67 -7.63 9.72
C VAL A 245 -1.76 -8.63 9.37
N ILE A 246 -2.80 -8.15 8.70
CA ILE A 246 -3.87 -8.97 8.13
C ILE A 246 -4.05 -8.64 6.66
N TYR A 247 -4.56 -9.59 5.87
CA TYR A 247 -5.02 -9.33 4.51
C TYR A 247 -6.54 -9.21 4.47
N SER A 248 -7.06 -8.27 3.69
CA SER A 248 -8.48 -8.14 3.38
C SER A 248 -8.71 -7.62 1.97
N ASP A 249 -9.44 -8.39 1.15
CA ASP A 249 -9.88 -7.96 -0.19
C ASP A 249 -10.77 -6.72 -0.14
N LYS A 250 -11.56 -6.57 0.93
CA LYS A 250 -12.38 -5.37 1.13
C LYS A 250 -11.49 -4.14 1.30
N ILE A 251 -10.48 -4.22 2.15
CA ILE A 251 -9.53 -3.11 2.35
C ILE A 251 -8.77 -2.78 1.05
N LYS A 252 -8.39 -3.79 0.28
CA LYS A 252 -7.81 -3.60 -1.06
C LYS A 252 -8.74 -2.79 -1.97
N GLY A 253 -9.99 -3.21 -2.10
CA GLY A 253 -11.00 -2.50 -2.90
C GLY A 253 -11.24 -1.06 -2.44
N MET A 254 -11.28 -0.84 -1.12
CA MET A 254 -11.39 0.50 -0.53
C MET A 254 -10.27 1.44 -1.01
N PHE A 255 -9.03 0.94 -1.03
CA PHE A 255 -7.89 1.72 -1.47
C PHE A 255 -7.86 1.92 -2.99
N GLU A 256 -8.36 0.97 -3.77
CA GLU A 256 -8.56 1.17 -5.21
C GLU A 256 -9.58 2.29 -5.47
N ASP A 257 -10.70 2.35 -4.75
CA ASP A 257 -11.67 3.45 -4.86
C ASP A 257 -11.03 4.80 -4.53
N ILE A 258 -10.32 4.87 -3.40
CA ILE A 258 -9.59 6.07 -2.96
C ILE A 258 -8.62 6.55 -4.03
N LYS A 259 -7.86 5.63 -4.62
CA LYS A 259 -6.85 5.94 -5.65
C LYS A 259 -7.47 6.56 -6.89
N HIS A 260 -8.69 6.18 -7.26
CA HIS A 260 -9.43 6.76 -8.38
C HIS A 260 -10.21 8.02 -8.01
N GLY A 261 -10.12 8.49 -6.76
CA GLY A 261 -10.86 9.65 -6.26
C GLY A 261 -12.34 9.39 -6.03
N ASN A 262 -12.74 8.12 -6.04
CA ASN A 262 -14.10 7.70 -5.74
C ASN A 262 -14.31 7.65 -4.23
N GLU A 263 -15.54 7.90 -3.80
CA GLU A 263 -15.92 7.62 -2.44
C GLU A 263 -15.92 6.10 -2.23
N PRO A 264 -15.26 5.56 -1.19
CA PRO A 264 -15.25 4.13 -0.94
C PRO A 264 -16.66 3.57 -0.88
N VAL A 265 -16.90 2.52 -1.68
CA VAL A 265 -18.19 1.80 -1.70
C VAL A 265 -18.41 1.06 -0.37
N ILE A 266 -17.31 0.80 0.33
CA ILE A 266 -17.30 0.13 1.61
C ILE A 266 -17.81 1.05 2.71
N VAL A 267 -18.81 0.54 3.44
CA VAL A 267 -19.38 1.20 4.61
C VAL A 267 -19.36 0.25 5.80
N GLY A 268 -19.12 0.82 6.98
CA GLY A 268 -19.20 0.09 8.23
C GLY A 268 -20.61 0.05 8.83
N LYS A 269 -20.73 -0.62 9.98
CA LYS A 269 -21.85 -0.48 10.92
C LYS A 269 -21.28 -0.33 12.32
N GLY A 270 -21.71 0.70 13.04
CA GLY A 270 -21.25 0.95 14.43
C GLY A 270 -19.87 1.60 14.51
N GLY A 271 -19.52 2.44 13.53
CA GLY A 271 -18.28 3.21 13.61
C GLY A 271 -18.30 4.24 14.74
N GLN A 272 -17.11 4.72 15.11
CA GLN A 272 -16.89 5.64 16.24
C GLN A 272 -16.00 6.80 15.81
N SER A 273 -16.16 7.95 16.44
CA SER A 273 -15.26 9.08 16.18
C SER A 273 -13.83 8.74 16.61
N PRO A 274 -12.80 9.07 15.80
CA PRO A 274 -11.40 8.87 16.19
C PRO A 274 -11.07 9.48 17.55
N SER A 275 -11.63 10.64 17.89
CA SER A 275 -11.36 11.30 19.17
C SER A 275 -11.85 10.48 20.37
N ASP A 276 -12.95 9.74 20.20
CA ASP A 276 -13.51 8.89 21.28
C ASP A 276 -12.67 7.63 21.48
N LEU A 277 -12.10 7.07 20.39
CA LEU A 277 -11.16 5.93 20.48
C LEU A 277 -9.89 6.26 21.27
N TYR A 278 -9.54 7.55 21.42
CA TYR A 278 -8.36 8.00 22.16
C TYR A 278 -8.67 8.79 23.43
N LYS A 279 -9.93 8.87 23.86
CA LYS A 279 -10.33 9.77 24.95
C LYS A 279 -9.57 9.49 26.24
N ASP A 280 -9.48 8.21 26.62
CA ASP A 280 -8.87 7.77 27.87
C ASP A 280 -7.43 7.24 27.70
N LYS A 281 -6.91 7.22 26.47
CA LYS A 281 -5.52 6.80 26.20
C LYS A 281 -4.52 7.86 26.66
N SER A 282 -3.64 7.45 27.57
CA SER A 282 -2.47 8.22 28.02
C SER A 282 -1.35 8.16 26.98
N GLY A 283 -0.29 8.97 27.17
CA GLY A 283 0.89 8.89 26.31
C GLY A 283 1.62 7.55 26.42
N GLU A 284 1.57 6.90 27.58
CA GLU A 284 2.15 5.57 27.77
C GLU A 284 1.40 4.51 26.93
N ASP A 285 0.06 4.58 26.89
CA ASP A 285 -0.80 3.65 26.14
C ASP A 285 -0.62 3.75 24.61
N MET A 286 0.11 4.76 24.14
CA MET A 286 0.34 5.04 22.72
C MET A 286 1.79 4.83 22.30
N MET A 287 2.68 4.42 23.22
CA MET A 287 4.11 4.24 22.94
C MET A 287 4.39 3.16 21.89
N GLY A 288 3.56 2.12 21.84
CA GLY A 288 3.64 1.02 20.88
C GLY A 288 2.80 1.22 19.62
N ASP A 289 2.11 2.36 19.46
CA ASP A 289 1.32 2.63 18.26
C ASP A 289 2.23 3.21 17.15
N TYR A 290 2.50 2.38 16.13
CA TYR A 290 3.29 2.75 14.93
C TYR A 290 2.51 2.46 13.65
N GLY A 291 2.90 3.17 12.58
CA GLY A 291 2.35 2.98 11.25
C GLY A 291 0.97 3.59 11.06
N ILE A 292 0.16 2.92 10.24
CA ILE A 292 -1.19 3.33 9.90
C ILE A 292 -2.24 2.36 10.45
N ARG A 293 -3.48 2.80 10.58
CA ARG A 293 -4.65 1.96 10.86
C ARG A 293 -5.81 2.43 10.01
N VAL A 294 -6.70 1.52 9.64
CA VAL A 294 -8.00 1.85 9.05
C VAL A 294 -9.04 1.72 10.14
N GLY A 295 -9.90 2.72 10.28
CA GLY A 295 -11.07 2.68 11.16
C GLY A 295 -12.29 3.25 10.47
N PHE A 296 -13.44 3.18 11.13
CA PHE A 296 -14.72 3.64 10.60
C PHE A 296 -15.36 4.65 11.55
N GLY A 297 -15.76 5.79 10.98
CA GLY A 297 -16.40 6.90 11.70
C GLY A 297 -17.87 6.63 12.01
N GLU A 298 -18.50 7.51 12.80
CA GLU A 298 -19.94 7.44 13.11
C GLU A 298 -20.83 7.53 11.85
N ASP A 299 -20.32 8.17 10.80
CA ASP A 299 -20.93 8.21 9.48
C ASP A 299 -20.76 6.90 8.69
N ASN A 300 -20.21 5.86 9.32
CA ASN A 300 -19.85 4.57 8.76
C ASN A 300 -18.85 4.66 7.60
N LYS A 301 -18.14 5.78 7.45
CA LYS A 301 -17.13 5.97 6.41
C LYS A 301 -15.74 5.59 6.91
N PRO A 302 -14.90 5.00 6.06
CA PRO A 302 -13.53 4.68 6.43
C PRO A 302 -12.69 5.94 6.59
N TYR A 303 -11.75 5.89 7.53
CA TYR A 303 -10.67 6.85 7.66
C TYR A 303 -9.35 6.11 7.89
N ILE A 304 -8.24 6.78 7.58
CA ILE A 304 -6.91 6.28 7.88
C ILE A 304 -6.33 7.10 9.03
N LEU A 305 -5.84 6.41 10.05
CA LEU A 305 -5.04 7.00 11.11
C LEU A 305 -3.57 6.71 10.84
N SER A 306 -2.73 7.68 11.13
CA SER A 306 -1.28 7.53 11.04
C SER A 306 -0.64 8.05 12.32
N TYR A 307 0.16 7.19 12.93
CA TYR A 307 0.89 7.49 14.14
C TYR A 307 2.26 8.02 13.80
N GLY A 308 2.73 8.97 14.59
CA GLY A 308 4.11 9.43 14.54
C GLY A 308 4.56 9.86 15.91
N GLN A 309 5.86 9.68 16.14
CA GLN A 309 6.54 10.04 17.37
C GLN A 309 7.73 10.94 17.03
N GLY A 310 8.06 11.82 17.95
CA GLY A 310 9.17 12.76 17.84
C GLY A 310 9.74 13.06 19.21
N SER A 311 10.97 13.54 19.25
CA SER A 311 11.63 13.88 20.51
C SER A 311 12.52 15.10 20.28
N TYR A 312 12.79 15.85 21.34
CA TYR A 312 13.71 16.98 21.23
C TYR A 312 14.69 16.99 22.38
N THR A 313 15.95 16.71 22.04
CA THR A 313 17.10 16.77 22.97
C THR A 313 18.08 17.87 22.59
N GLY A 314 17.68 18.78 21.69
CA GLY A 314 18.51 19.89 21.22
C GLY A 314 18.57 21.09 22.18
N PRO A 315 19.39 22.10 21.87
CA PRO A 315 19.53 23.30 22.69
C PRO A 315 18.23 24.13 22.71
N LYS A 316 17.91 24.79 23.82
CA LYS A 316 16.70 25.63 23.90
C LYS A 316 16.73 26.72 22.81
N ILE A 317 15.73 26.73 21.93
CA ILE A 317 15.53 27.76 20.92
C ILE A 317 14.62 28.84 21.52
N GLN A 318 15.02 30.10 21.42
CA GLN A 318 14.22 31.21 21.95
C GLN A 318 12.86 31.29 21.22
N GLY A 319 11.77 31.29 21.99
CA GLY A 319 10.40 31.40 21.45
C GLY A 319 9.78 30.12 20.93
N VAL A 320 10.46 28.98 20.98
CA VAL A 320 9.90 27.68 20.55
C VAL A 320 10.05 26.66 21.68
N SER A 321 8.95 26.03 22.08
CA SER A 321 9.02 24.99 23.09
C SER A 321 9.58 23.69 22.51
N ALA A 322 10.26 22.89 23.35
CA ALA A 322 10.70 21.54 22.97
C ALA A 322 9.52 20.67 22.49
N GLY A 323 8.32 20.91 23.03
CA GLY A 323 7.11 20.23 22.60
C GLY A 323 6.68 20.58 21.19
N ASP A 324 6.75 21.86 20.80
CA ASP A 324 6.40 22.26 19.43
C ASP A 324 7.27 21.57 18.39
N TYR A 325 8.57 21.46 18.67
CA TYR A 325 9.50 20.74 17.81
C TYR A 325 9.24 19.22 17.81
N GLY A 326 9.04 18.63 18.99
CA GLY A 326 8.73 17.19 19.12
C GLY A 326 7.46 16.80 18.38
N TYR A 327 6.39 17.59 18.49
CA TYR A 327 5.16 17.36 17.73
C TYR A 327 5.34 17.57 16.23
N LYS A 328 6.13 18.56 15.79
CA LYS A 328 6.41 18.76 14.37
C LYS A 328 7.17 17.58 13.77
N GLN A 329 8.14 17.01 14.49
CA GLN A 329 8.81 15.78 14.07
C GLN A 329 7.85 14.58 14.04
N ALA A 330 7.01 14.44 15.06
CA ALA A 330 5.98 13.40 15.10
C ALA A 330 5.04 13.49 13.88
N GLU A 331 4.65 14.69 13.46
CA GLU A 331 3.85 14.90 12.25
C GLU A 331 4.60 14.50 10.96
N ILE A 332 5.92 14.73 10.89
CA ILE A 332 6.75 14.28 9.77
C ILE A 332 6.72 12.75 9.66
N MET A 333 6.91 12.03 10.78
CA MET A 333 6.88 10.56 10.79
C MET A 333 5.49 10.01 10.44
N ALA A 334 4.42 10.60 10.99
CA ALA A 334 3.05 10.21 10.64
C ALA A 334 2.75 10.46 9.15
N ARG A 335 3.26 11.53 8.55
CA ARG A 335 3.14 11.76 7.10
C ARG A 335 3.92 10.73 6.29
N ALA A 336 5.14 10.40 6.69
CA ALA A 336 5.96 9.38 6.02
C ALA A 336 5.24 8.02 5.99
N ASN A 337 4.59 7.62 7.09
CA ASN A 337 3.79 6.39 7.16
C ASN A 337 2.65 6.36 6.13
N LEU A 338 1.98 7.50 5.89
CA LEU A 338 0.95 7.60 4.85
C LEU A 338 1.55 7.59 3.43
N VAL A 339 2.71 8.21 3.22
CA VAL A 339 3.42 8.15 1.93
C VAL A 339 3.80 6.70 1.60
N THR A 340 4.30 5.94 2.57
CA THR A 340 4.60 4.51 2.41
C THR A 340 3.36 3.70 2.06
N LEU A 341 2.22 3.96 2.72
CA LEU A 341 0.95 3.33 2.39
C LEU A 341 0.54 3.58 0.94
N ILE A 342 0.58 4.85 0.49
CA ILE A 342 0.22 5.22 -0.89
C ILE A 342 1.20 4.60 -1.89
N ALA A 343 2.50 4.62 -1.60
CA ALA A 343 3.50 3.98 -2.44
C ALA A 343 3.25 2.46 -2.56
N GLY A 344 2.81 1.81 -1.48
CA GLY A 344 2.44 0.40 -1.44
C GLY A 344 1.26 0.05 -2.34
N GLN A 345 0.41 1.03 -2.67
CA GLN A 345 -0.69 0.90 -3.65
C GLN A 345 -0.18 1.10 -5.09
N MET A 346 0.91 0.42 -5.42
CA MET A 346 1.58 0.55 -6.70
C MET A 346 0.67 0.14 -7.87
N SER A 347 0.94 0.68 -9.06
CA SER A 347 0.27 0.25 -10.29
C SER A 347 0.64 -1.17 -10.68
N THR A 348 -0.20 -1.83 -11.48
CA THR A 348 0.10 -3.15 -12.06
C THR A 348 1.40 -3.17 -12.85
N LYS A 349 1.74 -2.06 -13.50
CA LYS A 349 3.01 -1.90 -14.22
C LYS A 349 4.21 -1.87 -13.28
N GLU A 350 4.13 -1.15 -12.16
CA GLU A 350 5.20 -1.11 -11.16
C GLU A 350 5.40 -2.48 -10.50
N ALA A 351 4.30 -3.17 -10.15
CA ALA A 351 4.34 -4.53 -9.63
C ALA A 351 4.99 -5.51 -10.61
N LEU A 352 4.68 -5.40 -11.91
CA LEU A 352 5.31 -6.22 -12.95
C LEU A 352 6.82 -5.94 -13.05
N THR A 353 7.23 -4.67 -13.13
CA THR A 353 8.66 -4.30 -13.19
C THR A 353 9.43 -4.82 -11.99
N MET A 354 8.91 -4.67 -10.77
CA MET A 354 9.56 -5.22 -9.56
C MET A 354 9.67 -6.75 -9.62
N SER A 355 8.65 -7.42 -10.16
CA SER A 355 8.63 -8.88 -10.30
C SER A 355 9.66 -9.39 -11.32
N GLU A 356 9.82 -8.67 -12.43
CA GLU A 356 10.83 -8.94 -13.45
C GLU A 356 12.25 -8.72 -12.90
N ASP A 357 12.48 -7.62 -12.16
CA ASP A 357 13.77 -7.32 -11.52
C ASP A 357 14.19 -8.41 -10.52
N ILE A 358 13.27 -8.85 -9.65
CA ILE A 358 13.52 -9.95 -8.71
C ILE A 358 13.79 -11.26 -9.47
N SER A 359 12.95 -11.59 -10.45
CA SER A 359 13.07 -12.85 -11.19
C SER A 359 14.35 -12.92 -12.03
N SER A 360 14.82 -11.79 -12.57
CA SER A 360 16.09 -11.70 -13.32
C SER A 360 17.32 -11.90 -12.41
N THR A 361 17.22 -11.51 -11.14
CA THR A 361 18.28 -11.71 -10.15
C THR A 361 18.39 -13.20 -9.77
N LEU A 362 17.25 -13.90 -9.69
CA LEU A 362 17.19 -15.34 -9.45
C LEU A 362 17.76 -16.14 -10.64
N ALA A 363 17.45 -15.75 -11.87
CA ALA A 363 17.91 -16.40 -13.10
C ALA A 363 19.45 -16.39 -13.27
N LYS A 364 20.15 -15.37 -12.78
CA LYS A 364 21.62 -15.24 -12.92
C LYS A 364 22.43 -16.18 -12.03
N ASN A 365 21.81 -16.87 -11.08
CA ASN A 365 22.50 -17.76 -10.13
C ASN A 365 22.49 -19.24 -10.55
N THR A 366 22.67 -19.51 -11.85
CA THR A 366 22.73 -20.87 -12.44
C THR A 366 23.96 -21.69 -12.04
N LYS A 367 24.97 -21.10 -11.39
CA LYS A 367 26.17 -21.83 -10.92
C LYS A 367 25.93 -22.84 -9.79
N THR A 368 24.81 -22.72 -9.06
CA THR A 368 24.59 -23.54 -7.85
C THR A 368 23.60 -24.70 -8.04
N GLN A 369 22.95 -24.81 -9.22
CA GLN A 369 21.93 -25.83 -9.54
C GLN A 369 20.81 -26.02 -8.49
N GLN A 370 20.65 -25.09 -7.55
CA GLN A 370 19.57 -25.15 -6.56
C GLN A 370 18.40 -24.30 -7.03
N THR A 371 17.22 -24.90 -7.09
CA THR A 371 15.93 -24.21 -7.18
C THR A 371 15.75 -23.33 -5.94
N ARG A 372 16.32 -22.11 -5.96
CA ARG A 372 16.10 -21.16 -4.88
C ARG A 372 14.65 -20.72 -4.91
N ARG A 373 13.93 -21.03 -3.83
CA ARG A 373 12.69 -20.36 -3.45
C ARG A 373 12.96 -18.86 -3.46
N ILE A 374 11.98 -18.05 -3.90
CA ILE A 374 12.09 -16.60 -3.79
C ILE A 374 12.25 -16.29 -2.31
N ASP A 375 13.43 -15.81 -1.93
CA ASP A 375 13.70 -15.49 -0.53
C ASP A 375 12.99 -14.18 -0.20
N ALA A 376 12.35 -14.14 0.97
CA ALA A 376 11.70 -12.93 1.46
C ALA A 376 12.73 -11.78 1.57
N THR A 377 14.00 -12.09 1.80
CA THR A 377 15.09 -11.11 1.87
C THR A 377 15.32 -10.33 0.56
N ASP A 378 15.20 -11.00 -0.61
CA ASP A 378 15.32 -10.35 -1.92
C ASP A 378 14.13 -9.41 -2.19
N ILE A 379 12.92 -9.84 -1.79
CA ILE A 379 11.70 -9.04 -1.86
C ILE A 379 11.82 -7.82 -0.93
N GLU A 380 12.28 -8.02 0.31
CA GLU A 380 12.47 -6.96 1.31
C GLU A 380 13.40 -5.85 0.79
N LYS A 381 14.55 -6.23 0.23
CA LYS A 381 15.51 -5.26 -0.33
C LYS A 381 14.91 -4.48 -1.49
N THR A 382 14.20 -5.17 -2.38
CA THR A 382 13.56 -4.54 -3.56
C THR A 382 12.46 -3.57 -3.12
N LEU A 383 11.63 -3.98 -2.16
CA LEU A 383 10.55 -3.16 -1.62
C LEU A 383 11.07 -1.95 -0.84
N SER A 384 12.12 -2.13 -0.03
CA SER A 384 12.81 -1.02 0.66
C SER A 384 13.37 0.01 -0.33
N THR A 385 13.98 -0.46 -1.43
CA THR A 385 14.49 0.42 -2.49
C THR A 385 13.35 1.18 -3.15
N TYR A 386 12.26 0.49 -3.49
CA TYR A 386 11.09 1.09 -4.09
C TYR A 386 10.51 2.22 -3.22
N TYR A 387 10.25 1.98 -1.93
CA TYR A 387 9.72 3.00 -1.04
C TYR A 387 10.62 4.24 -0.92
N LYS A 388 11.94 4.05 -0.83
CA LYS A 388 12.91 5.16 -0.80
C LYS A 388 12.86 6.02 -2.08
N THR A 389 12.59 5.42 -3.24
CA THR A 389 12.52 6.15 -4.51
C THR A 389 11.18 6.86 -4.76
N LYS A 390 10.10 6.45 -4.08
CA LYS A 390 8.73 6.95 -4.31
C LYS A 390 8.27 8.00 -3.32
N ALA A 391 9.13 8.44 -2.40
CA ALA A 391 8.79 9.24 -1.21
C ALA A 391 8.28 10.68 -1.45
N ASN A 392 7.94 11.08 -2.68
CA ASN A 392 7.54 12.45 -3.01
C ASN A 392 6.05 12.53 -3.34
N LEU A 393 5.19 12.53 -2.31
CA LEU A 393 3.75 12.78 -2.46
C LEU A 393 3.28 13.84 -1.48
N ASP A 394 2.60 14.87 -1.99
CA ASP A 394 1.93 15.87 -1.16
C ASP A 394 0.57 15.34 -0.71
N ILE A 395 0.46 15.02 0.58
CA ILE A 395 -0.77 14.48 1.17
C ILE A 395 -1.59 15.64 1.72
N ILE A 396 -2.72 15.90 1.06
CA ILE A 396 -3.71 16.90 1.45
C ILE A 396 -4.81 16.29 2.34
N GLY A 397 -5.52 17.14 3.09
CA GLY A 397 -6.64 16.70 3.91
C GLY A 397 -6.25 15.99 5.21
N LEU A 398 -5.07 16.27 5.76
CA LEU A 398 -4.65 15.71 7.06
C LEU A 398 -5.09 16.60 8.22
N LYS A 399 -5.67 15.97 9.24
CA LYS A 399 -6.05 16.62 10.50
C LYS A 399 -5.45 15.88 11.68
N THR A 400 -4.84 16.59 12.62
CA THR A 400 -4.43 16.01 13.90
C THR A 400 -5.64 15.75 14.79
N VAL A 401 -5.83 14.49 15.22
CA VAL A 401 -6.96 14.08 16.09
C VAL A 401 -6.53 13.80 17.53
N LYS A 402 -5.24 13.53 17.76
CA LYS A 402 -4.67 13.38 19.11
C LYS A 402 -3.23 13.89 19.12
N ARG A 403 -2.86 14.52 20.24
CA ARG A 403 -1.48 14.83 20.63
C ARG A 403 -1.27 14.26 22.02
N TRP A 404 -0.10 13.69 22.26
CA TRP A 404 0.25 13.13 23.55
C TRP A 404 1.74 13.34 23.83
N ARG A 405 2.11 13.27 25.11
CA ARG A 405 3.51 13.32 25.55
C ARG A 405 3.73 12.26 26.60
N TYR A 406 4.91 11.67 26.61
CA TYR A 406 5.32 10.69 27.60
C TYR A 406 6.79 10.90 27.95
N LYS A 407 7.10 10.97 29.25
CA LYS A 407 8.48 11.00 29.72
C LYS A 407 8.92 9.56 29.95
N LEU A 408 10.00 9.14 29.29
CA LEU A 408 10.48 7.77 29.44
C LEU A 408 10.92 7.51 30.89
N PRO A 409 10.58 6.36 31.51
CA PRO A 409 10.94 6.10 32.91
C PRO A 409 12.45 5.98 33.14
N SER A 410 13.18 5.47 32.13
CA SER A 410 14.61 5.21 32.17
C SER A 410 15.48 6.43 31.85
N THR A 411 14.90 7.53 31.33
CA THR A 411 15.65 8.70 30.88
C THR A 411 14.94 10.02 31.17
N GLU A 412 15.63 11.15 31.02
CA GLU A 412 14.96 12.47 31.07
C GLU A 412 14.25 12.82 29.75
N ASN A 413 14.36 11.98 28.72
CA ASN A 413 13.83 12.26 27.40
C ASN A 413 12.30 12.19 27.39
N THR A 414 11.70 13.16 26.69
CA THR A 414 10.26 13.21 26.45
C THR A 414 9.96 12.84 25.01
N VAL A 415 9.11 11.85 24.84
CA VAL A 415 8.52 11.47 23.55
C VAL A 415 7.23 12.26 23.38
N TYR A 416 7.07 12.85 22.21
CA TYR A 416 5.85 13.53 21.77
C TYR A 416 5.26 12.71 20.63
N GLY A 417 3.95 12.51 20.65
CA GLY A 417 3.29 11.78 19.59
C GLY A 417 2.05 12.48 19.07
N VAL A 418 1.72 12.16 17.83
CA VAL A 418 0.55 12.65 17.13
C VAL A 418 -0.18 11.51 16.45
N VAL A 419 -1.49 11.69 16.31
CA VAL A 419 -2.32 10.87 15.42
C VAL A 419 -2.89 11.78 14.36
N LEU A 420 -2.50 11.54 13.11
CA LEU A 420 -3.07 12.21 11.95
C LEU A 420 -4.20 11.36 11.41
N LYS A 421 -5.32 12.00 11.09
CA LYS A 421 -6.43 11.41 10.36
C LYS A 421 -6.40 11.90 8.92
N TRP A 422 -6.52 10.96 7.99
CA TRP A 422 -6.83 11.22 6.59
C TRP A 422 -8.22 10.67 6.28
N ASP A 423 -9.07 11.49 5.65
CA ASP A 423 -10.35 11.04 5.10
C ASP A 423 -10.71 11.81 3.81
N PRO A 424 -11.51 11.22 2.90
CA PRO A 424 -11.88 11.86 1.63
C PRO A 424 -12.60 13.20 1.81
N LYS A 425 -13.37 13.36 2.88
CA LYS A 425 -14.10 14.61 3.17
C LYS A 425 -13.14 15.76 3.49
N GLN A 426 -12.06 15.51 4.22
CA GLN A 426 -11.01 16.49 4.47
C GLN A 426 -10.25 16.85 3.20
N VAL A 427 -10.04 15.89 2.30
CA VAL A 427 -9.44 16.15 0.98
C VAL A 427 -10.33 17.10 0.18
N ALA A 428 -11.64 16.84 0.11
CA ALA A 428 -12.59 17.73 -0.57
C ALA A 428 -12.61 19.13 0.04
N THR A 429 -12.58 19.25 1.37
CA THR A 429 -12.48 20.53 2.08
C THR A 429 -11.17 21.24 1.76
N ALA A 430 -10.03 20.55 1.79
CA ALA A 430 -8.73 21.12 1.48
C ALA A 430 -8.67 21.65 0.04
N ASN A 431 -9.24 20.90 -0.91
CA ASN A 431 -9.34 21.34 -2.31
C ASN A 431 -10.25 22.57 -2.48
N LYS A 432 -11.38 22.63 -1.76
CA LYS A 432 -12.25 23.82 -1.76
C LYS A 432 -11.52 25.06 -1.24
N ILE A 433 -10.72 24.92 -0.18
CA ILE A 433 -9.94 26.03 0.38
C ILE A 433 -8.82 26.43 -0.59
N LYS A 434 -8.07 25.46 -1.12
CA LYS A 434 -6.96 25.72 -2.05
C LYS A 434 -7.41 26.39 -3.34
N ASN A 435 -8.58 25.99 -3.86
CA ASN A 435 -9.16 26.52 -5.09
C ASN A 435 -10.17 27.65 -4.82
N PHE A 436 -10.22 28.19 -3.61
CA PHE A 436 -11.15 29.28 -3.28
C PHE A 436 -10.74 30.55 -4.04
N ASN A 437 -11.57 30.91 -5.02
CA ASN A 437 -11.39 32.12 -5.80
C ASN A 437 -12.12 33.28 -5.11
N TYR A 438 -11.36 34.12 -4.40
CA TYR A 438 -11.90 35.28 -3.70
C TYR A 438 -12.58 36.29 -4.64
N ASP A 439 -12.10 36.43 -5.87
CA ASP A 439 -12.66 37.38 -6.84
C ASP A 439 -14.01 36.92 -7.39
N GLU A 440 -14.19 35.62 -7.63
CA GLU A 440 -15.50 35.05 -7.98
C GLU A 440 -16.49 35.14 -6.81
N TYR A 441 -16.04 34.82 -5.59
CA TYR A 441 -16.85 34.98 -4.38
C TYR A 441 -17.31 36.44 -4.22
N ARG A 442 -16.43 37.42 -4.44
CA ARG A 442 -16.79 38.83 -4.40
C ARG A 442 -17.77 39.21 -5.50
N LYS A 443 -17.59 38.74 -6.74
CA LYS A 443 -18.49 39.05 -7.86
C LYS A 443 -19.90 38.50 -7.64
N GLN A 444 -20.02 37.32 -7.04
CA GLN A 444 -21.30 36.68 -6.75
C GLN A 444 -22.01 37.28 -5.53
N ASN A 445 -21.25 37.79 -4.55
CA ASN A 445 -21.80 38.35 -3.29
C ASN A 445 -21.77 39.88 -3.22
N ALA A 446 -21.22 40.55 -4.23
CA ALA A 446 -21.41 41.98 -4.40
C ALA A 446 -22.85 42.21 -4.86
N LYS A 447 -23.70 42.72 -3.96
CA LYS A 447 -25.04 43.19 -4.30
C LYS A 447 -24.94 44.12 -5.51
N SER A 448 -25.66 43.80 -6.58
CA SER A 448 -25.94 44.72 -7.68
C SER A 448 -26.55 45.98 -7.10
N THR A 449 -25.74 47.03 -6.97
CA THR A 449 -26.27 48.33 -6.58
C THR A 449 -26.67 49.00 -7.88
N GLU A 450 -27.93 48.80 -8.27
CA GLU A 450 -28.54 49.54 -9.37
C GLU A 450 -28.55 51.05 -9.03
N SER A 451 -28.05 51.82 -9.98
CA SER A 451 -28.31 53.26 -10.23
C SER A 451 -28.26 54.23 -9.06
N GLY A 452 -27.17 55.00 -8.99
CA GLY A 452 -27.14 56.33 -8.37
C GLY A 452 -26.06 57.17 -9.05
N GLU A 453 -26.49 58.20 -9.78
CA GLU A 453 -25.67 59.12 -10.56
C GLU A 453 -24.49 59.74 -9.77
N THR A 454 -23.42 60.00 -10.51
CA THR A 454 -22.21 60.72 -10.11
C THR A 454 -22.47 62.14 -9.60
N SER A 455 -21.83 62.54 -8.49
CA SER A 455 -21.18 63.86 -8.41
C SER A 455 -19.95 63.85 -7.48
N LEU A 456 -18.97 64.67 -7.87
CA LEU A 456 -17.57 64.70 -7.45
C LEU A 456 -17.35 65.15 -6.00
N ASN A 457 -16.33 64.60 -5.32
CA ASN A 457 -15.16 65.37 -4.86
C ASN A 457 -14.21 64.53 -3.97
N GLY A 458 -13.07 64.13 -4.53
CA GLY A 458 -11.75 64.36 -3.92
C GLY A 458 -11.46 63.95 -2.47
N LYS A 459 -12.14 62.97 -1.88
CA LYS A 459 -11.69 62.31 -0.64
C LYS A 459 -11.80 60.81 -0.79
N VAL A 460 -10.65 60.13 -0.67
CA VAL A 460 -10.60 58.69 -0.41
C VAL A 460 -11.26 58.45 0.94
N ILE A 461 -12.54 58.11 0.94
CA ILE A 461 -13.18 57.50 2.10
C ILE A 461 -12.83 56.02 2.02
N ILE A 462 -11.84 55.60 2.80
CA ILE A 462 -11.70 54.18 3.16
C ILE A 462 -12.96 53.84 3.95
N ARG A 463 -13.99 53.33 3.28
CA ARG A 463 -15.12 52.70 3.98
C ARG A 463 -14.58 51.41 4.58
N GLN A 464 -14.23 51.47 5.87
CA GLN A 464 -14.13 50.27 6.69
C GLN A 464 -15.47 49.53 6.56
N SER A 465 -15.42 48.35 5.95
CA SER A 465 -16.55 47.44 5.94
C SER A 465 -16.82 47.02 7.39
N ASN A 466 -18.00 47.38 7.89
CA ASN A 466 -18.51 46.96 9.19
C ASN A 466 -18.95 45.49 9.21
N ASP A 467 -18.64 44.69 8.19
CA ASP A 467 -19.13 43.31 8.06
C ASP A 467 -18.15 42.25 8.58
N ASN A 468 -17.09 42.63 9.30
CA ASN A 468 -16.22 41.67 9.97
C ASN A 468 -16.34 41.75 11.49
N LYS A 469 -17.21 40.91 12.06
CA LYS A 469 -17.42 40.79 13.53
C LYS A 469 -16.18 40.22 14.27
N TYR A 470 -15.10 39.89 13.56
CA TYR A 470 -13.90 39.29 14.15
C TYR A 470 -12.65 40.19 14.15
N LEU A 471 -12.74 41.46 13.72
CA LEU A 471 -11.56 42.33 13.66
C LEU A 471 -11.31 43.22 14.89
N ASN A 472 -12.12 43.12 15.94
CA ASN A 472 -11.95 43.89 17.19
C ASN A 472 -11.69 43.01 18.43
N GLN A 473 -11.06 41.84 18.25
CA GLN A 473 -10.59 41.01 19.36
C GLN A 473 -9.13 40.60 19.16
N PHE A 474 -8.23 41.57 19.05
CA PHE A 474 -6.82 41.45 19.45
C PHE A 474 -6.32 42.82 19.88
#